data_AF-A0A445CDR7-F1
#
_entry.id   AF-A0A445CDR7-F1
#
_cell.length_a   1.000
_cell.length_b   1.000
_cell.length_c   1.000
_cell.angle_alpha   90.00
_cell.angle_beta   90.00
_cell.angle_gamma   90.00
#
_symmetry.space_group_name_H-M   'P 1'
#
loop_
_entity.id
_entity.type
_entity.pdbx_description
1 polymer ?
#
loop_
_entity_poly.entity_id
_entity_poly.type
_entity_poly.pdbx_seq_one_letter_code
_entity_poly.pdbx_strand_id
1 'polypeptide(L)'
;MSLMPGEQVHDVVVSIHSLILNEIKTKWYQEQIYIVLMDIVNFMVGTHGENYIDKRTNKANRFNIQQYDHYRQFLDKRKLATHPFIFVPISNGAHWWLWIADVNKKKFYVLDPINKKPEEIPDSKKEITNLL
;
A
#
# COMPACT_ATOMS: atom_id res chain seq x y z
N MET A 1 21.44 7.50 -1.63
CA MET A 1 20.02 7.90 -1.54
C MET A 1 19.71 8.63 -2.82
N SER A 2 19.08 7.97 -3.79
CA SER A 2 19.02 8.54 -5.13
C SER A 2 17.72 9.26 -5.41
N LEU A 3 17.84 10.56 -5.64
CA LEU A 3 16.89 11.39 -6.38
C LEU A 3 17.49 11.76 -7.75
N MET A 4 18.57 11.10 -8.15
CA MET A 4 19.29 11.40 -9.38
C MET A 4 18.50 10.85 -10.57
N PRO A 5 18.35 11.62 -11.66
CA PRO A 5 17.78 11.10 -12.89
C PRO A 5 18.53 9.85 -13.37
N GLY A 6 17.80 8.80 -13.72
CA GLY A 6 18.36 7.53 -14.23
C GLY A 6 18.69 6.50 -13.16
N GLU A 7 18.56 6.82 -11.87
CA GLU A 7 18.75 5.87 -10.77
C GLU A 7 17.42 5.38 -10.19
N GLN A 8 17.44 4.19 -9.59
CA GLN A 8 16.28 3.62 -8.92
C GLN A 8 16.02 4.37 -7.59
N VAL A 9 14.75 4.73 -7.37
CA VAL A 9 14.33 5.33 -6.10
C VAL A 9 14.40 4.26 -5.01
N HIS A 10 15.16 4.55 -3.95
CA HIS A 10 15.27 3.65 -2.81
C HIS A 10 14.03 3.73 -1.92
N ASP A 11 13.71 2.63 -1.26
CA ASP A 11 12.65 2.50 -0.26
C ASP A 11 12.72 3.59 0.83
N VAL A 12 13.90 3.89 1.35
CA VAL A 12 14.13 4.95 2.35
C VAL A 12 13.63 6.31 1.86
N VAL A 13 13.80 6.61 0.57
CA VAL A 13 13.33 7.87 -0.03
C VAL A 13 11.80 7.91 -0.01
N VAL A 14 11.15 6.83 -0.43
CA VAL A 14 9.68 6.73 -0.47
C VAL A 14 9.09 6.79 0.94
N SER A 15 9.71 6.13 1.92
CA SER A 15 9.33 6.17 3.33
C SER A 15 9.39 7.59 3.90
N ILE A 16 10.49 8.30 3.67
CA ILE A 16 10.66 9.69 4.14
C ILE A 16 9.62 10.61 3.50
N HIS A 17 9.37 10.48 2.19
CA HIS A 17 8.34 11.27 1.52
C HIS A 17 6.94 10.98 2.07
N SER A 18 6.63 9.71 2.36
CA SER A 18 5.35 9.30 2.91
C SER A 18 5.12 9.87 4.32
N LEU A 19 6.17 9.90 5.15
CA LEU A 19 6.17 10.54 6.46
C LEU A 19 5.89 12.04 6.34
N ILE A 20 6.66 12.74 5.49
CA ILE A 20 6.49 14.18 5.28
C ILE A 20 5.06 14.50 4.82
N LEU A 21 4.55 13.79 3.82
CA LEU A 21 3.20 14.02 3.29
C LEU A 21 2.10 13.78 4.36
N ASN A 22 2.29 12.81 5.25
CA ASN A 22 1.38 12.57 6.37
C ASN A 22 1.44 13.65 7.47
N GLU A 23 2.56 14.39 7.55
CA GLU A 23 2.77 15.47 8.53
C GLU A 23 2.45 16.86 7.99
N ILE A 24 2.38 17.02 6.66
CA ILE A 24 2.00 18.29 6.03
C ILE A 24 0.60 18.69 6.50
N LYS A 25 0.54 19.85 7.18
CA LYS A 25 -0.68 20.42 7.76
C LYS A 25 -1.58 21.14 6.74
N THR A 26 -1.38 20.91 5.45
CA THR A 26 -2.30 21.40 4.43
C THR A 26 -3.62 20.68 4.62
N LYS A 27 -4.69 21.44 4.88
CA LYS A 27 -6.03 20.93 5.19
C LYS A 27 -6.47 19.78 4.27
N TRP A 28 -6.23 19.93 2.97
CA TRP A 28 -6.60 18.91 1.99
C TRP A 28 -5.86 17.59 2.19
N TYR A 29 -4.54 17.59 2.38
CA TYR A 29 -3.77 16.37 2.60
C TYR A 29 -4.14 15.72 3.95
N GLN A 30 -4.19 16.52 5.01
CA GLN A 30 -4.48 16.02 6.36
C GLN A 30 -5.88 15.40 6.49
N GLU A 31 -6.88 15.90 5.77
CA GLU A 31 -8.26 15.40 5.87
C GLU A 31 -8.57 14.31 4.84
N GLN A 32 -7.88 14.30 3.69
CA GLN A 32 -8.26 13.45 2.57
C GLN A 32 -7.40 12.21 2.41
N ILE A 33 -6.10 12.30 2.72
CA ILE A 33 -5.13 11.29 2.31
C ILE A 33 -4.36 10.81 3.53
N TYR A 34 -4.36 9.49 3.72
CA TYR A 34 -3.44 8.83 4.64
C TYR A 34 -2.54 7.88 3.86
N ILE A 35 -1.22 8.07 3.99
CA ILE A 35 -0.23 7.21 3.34
C ILE A 35 0.26 6.16 4.34
N VAL A 36 0.12 4.88 4.00
CA VAL A 36 0.65 3.79 4.81
C VAL A 36 2.16 3.73 4.61
N LEU A 37 2.91 3.71 5.72
CA LEU A 37 4.37 3.69 5.66
C LEU A 37 4.90 2.39 5.07
N MET A 38 5.96 2.50 4.26
CA MET A 38 6.56 1.37 3.54
C MET A 38 6.95 0.23 4.47
N ASP A 39 7.51 0.52 5.64
CA ASP A 39 7.97 -0.52 6.56
C ASP A 39 6.81 -1.39 7.04
N ILE A 40 5.63 -0.78 7.23
CA ILE A 40 4.39 -1.50 7.55
C ILE A 40 3.95 -2.32 6.34
N VAL A 41 4.01 -1.76 5.14
CA VAL A 41 3.62 -2.43 3.89
C VAL A 41 4.53 -3.61 3.56
N ASN A 42 5.84 -3.43 3.56
CA ASN A 42 6.85 -4.47 3.33
C ASN A 42 6.76 -5.56 4.38
N PHE A 43 6.50 -5.20 5.63
CA PHE A 43 6.26 -6.18 6.67
C PHE A 43 4.98 -6.99 6.39
N MET A 44 3.89 -6.34 6.00
CA MET A 44 2.65 -7.01 5.63
C MET A 44 2.85 -7.95 4.43
N VAL A 45 3.48 -7.48 3.37
CA VAL A 45 3.72 -8.26 2.15
C VAL A 45 4.75 -9.37 2.40
N GLY A 46 5.88 -9.07 3.04
CA GLY A 46 6.99 -9.99 3.22
C GLY A 46 6.72 -11.14 4.21
N THR A 47 5.75 -10.99 5.10
CA THR A 47 5.34 -12.06 6.01
C THR A 47 4.32 -13.03 5.39
N HIS A 48 3.77 -12.71 4.21
CA HIS A 48 2.83 -13.56 3.50
C HIS A 48 3.41 -13.84 2.10
N GLY A 49 4.03 -15.01 1.92
CA GLY A 49 4.33 -15.50 0.57
C GLY A 49 3.05 -15.55 -0.27
N GLU A 50 3.20 -15.52 -1.61
CA GLU A 50 2.09 -15.45 -2.60
C GLU A 50 0.96 -16.48 -2.39
N ASN A 51 1.18 -17.50 -1.54
CA ASN A 51 0.29 -18.61 -1.24
C ASN A 51 -0.32 -18.57 0.18
N TYR A 52 -0.40 -17.41 0.86
CA TYR A 52 -0.99 -17.37 2.20
C TYR A 52 -2.49 -17.70 2.16
N ILE A 53 -2.87 -18.79 2.83
CA ILE A 53 -4.24 -19.20 3.07
C ILE A 53 -4.53 -18.97 4.55
N ASP A 54 -5.51 -18.10 4.85
CA ASP A 54 -5.99 -17.88 6.20
C ASP A 54 -6.59 -19.18 6.73
N LYS A 55 -5.91 -19.83 7.68
CA LYS A 55 -6.34 -21.12 8.26
C LYS A 55 -7.70 -21.06 8.96
N ARG A 56 -8.15 -19.87 9.40
CA ARG A 56 -9.44 -19.68 10.06
C ARG A 56 -10.59 -19.63 9.06
N THR A 57 -10.34 -19.11 7.86
CA THR A 57 -11.38 -18.91 6.85
C THR A 57 -11.22 -19.78 5.61
N ASN A 58 -10.11 -20.51 5.51
CA ASN A 58 -9.66 -21.32 4.37
C ASN A 58 -9.68 -20.55 3.04
N LYS A 59 -9.45 -19.24 3.10
CA LYS A 59 -9.41 -18.36 1.93
C LYS A 59 -7.98 -17.91 1.69
N ALA A 60 -7.55 -17.99 0.44
CA ALA A 60 -6.34 -17.32 -0.01
C ALA A 60 -6.47 -15.81 0.28
N ASN A 61 -5.38 -15.19 0.75
CA ASN A 61 -5.21 -13.74 0.82
C ASN A 61 -6.06 -12.99 1.84
N ARG A 62 -6.52 -13.61 2.94
CA ARG A 62 -7.06 -12.85 4.08
C ARG A 62 -5.97 -12.45 5.06
N PHE A 63 -5.61 -11.17 5.00
CA PHE A 63 -4.69 -10.53 5.93
C PHE A 63 -5.22 -10.62 7.38
N ASN A 64 -4.63 -11.50 8.21
CA ASN A 64 -5.03 -11.58 9.61
C ASN A 64 -4.29 -10.50 10.42
N ILE A 65 -4.90 -9.33 10.53
CA ILE A 65 -4.34 -8.19 11.28
C ILE A 65 -4.02 -8.51 12.76
N GLN A 66 -4.61 -9.56 13.34
CA GLN A 66 -4.33 -9.98 14.72
C GLN A 66 -2.95 -10.64 14.87
N GLN A 67 -2.39 -11.22 13.80
CA GLN A 67 -1.02 -11.77 13.83
C GLN A 67 0.05 -10.68 13.91
N TYR A 68 -0.37 -9.41 13.82
CA TYR A 68 0.50 -8.23 13.74
C TYR A 68 0.23 -7.24 14.86
N ASP A 69 -0.22 -7.73 16.03
CA ASP A 69 -0.55 -6.88 17.18
C ASP A 69 0.61 -5.97 17.61
N HIS A 70 1.87 -6.37 17.42
CA HIS A 70 3.06 -5.53 17.67
C HIS A 70 3.23 -4.36 16.69
N TYR A 71 2.62 -4.42 15.51
CA TYR A 71 2.67 -3.35 14.50
C TYR A 71 1.39 -2.54 14.44
N ARG A 72 0.34 -3.05 15.08
CA ARG A 72 -0.94 -2.38 15.29
C ARG A 72 -0.82 -1.06 16.05
N GLN A 73 0.29 -0.85 16.76
CA GLN A 73 0.66 0.44 17.38
C GLN A 73 1.22 1.47 16.38
N PHE A 74 1.83 1.03 15.28
CA PHE A 74 2.36 1.90 14.23
C PHE A 74 1.32 2.21 13.14
N LEU A 75 0.29 1.36 13.03
CA LEU A 75 -0.84 1.57 12.13
C LEU A 75 -1.89 2.47 12.80
N ASP A 76 -2.02 3.71 12.34
CA ASP A 76 -3.05 4.61 12.85
C ASP A 76 -4.45 4.21 12.33
N LYS A 77 -5.14 3.38 13.12
CA LYS A 77 -6.50 2.90 12.80
C LYS A 77 -7.51 4.03 12.71
N ARG A 78 -7.31 5.11 13.45
CA ARG A 78 -8.21 6.26 13.36
C ARG A 78 -8.06 6.87 11.99
N LYS A 79 -6.82 7.10 11.53
CA LYS A 79 -6.58 7.61 10.18
C LYS A 79 -7.15 6.68 9.09
N LEU A 80 -6.94 5.37 9.20
CA LEU A 80 -7.53 4.41 8.26
C LEU A 80 -9.06 4.47 8.20
N ALA A 81 -9.72 4.76 9.32
CA ALA A 81 -11.19 4.83 9.38
C ALA A 81 -11.74 6.20 8.97
N THR A 82 -10.97 7.28 9.11
CA THR A 82 -11.45 8.65 8.86
C THR A 82 -11.05 9.21 7.51
N HIS A 83 -9.97 8.71 6.89
CA HIS A 83 -9.48 9.29 5.64
C HIS A 83 -10.22 8.66 4.45
N PRO A 84 -10.76 9.48 3.53
CA PRO A 84 -11.49 8.99 2.37
C PRO A 84 -10.57 8.26 1.38
N PHE A 85 -9.27 8.60 1.36
CA PHE A 85 -8.28 7.93 0.53
C PHE A 85 -7.12 7.38 1.35
N ILE A 86 -6.84 6.10 1.17
CA ILE A 86 -5.67 5.42 1.73
C ILE A 86 -4.69 5.09 0.61
N PHE A 87 -3.47 5.60 0.73
CA PHE A 87 -2.40 5.44 -0.24
C PHE A 87 -1.42 4.40 0.28
N VAL A 88 -1.13 3.39 -0.51
CA VAL A 88 -0.23 2.29 -0.14
C VAL A 88 0.84 2.16 -1.22
N PRO A 89 2.06 2.70 -0.97
CA PRO A 89 3.14 2.58 -1.92
C PRO A 89 3.69 1.15 -1.89
N ILE A 90 3.95 0.55 -3.06
CA ILE A 90 4.39 -0.84 -3.22
C ILE A 90 5.63 -0.88 -4.09
N SER A 91 6.59 -1.76 -3.75
CA SER A 91 7.74 -2.07 -4.59
C SER A 91 8.07 -3.56 -4.58
N ASN A 92 8.63 -4.03 -5.70
CA ASN A 92 9.26 -5.34 -5.81
C ASN A 92 10.80 -5.25 -5.97
N GLY A 93 11.40 -4.13 -5.57
CA GLY A 93 12.83 -3.86 -5.65
C GLY A 93 13.30 -3.30 -7.01
N ALA A 94 12.55 -3.51 -8.09
CA ALA A 94 12.87 -2.99 -9.42
C ALA A 94 11.84 -1.99 -9.95
N HIS A 95 10.63 -1.99 -9.39
CA HIS A 95 9.50 -1.22 -9.88
C HIS A 95 8.62 -0.72 -8.73
N TRP A 96 8.11 0.50 -8.87
CA TRP A 96 7.24 1.16 -7.90
C TRP A 96 5.84 1.36 -8.50
N TRP A 97 4.81 1.08 -7.71
CA TRP A 97 3.44 1.47 -8.00
C TRP A 97 2.70 1.89 -6.73
N LEU A 98 1.56 2.53 -6.88
CA LEU A 98 0.77 3.04 -5.77
C LEU A 98 -0.63 2.43 -5.81
N TRP A 99 -1.05 1.81 -4.71
CA TRP A 99 -2.46 1.47 -4.51
C TRP A 99 -3.18 2.62 -3.83
N ILE A 100 -4.40 2.88 -4.29
CA ILE A 100 -5.28 3.90 -3.74
C ILE A 100 -6.59 3.22 -3.39
N ALA A 101 -6.91 3.16 -2.10
CA ALA A 101 -8.24 2.77 -1.63
C ALA A 101 -9.11 4.01 -1.48
N ASP A 102 -10.19 4.10 -2.24
CA ASP A 102 -11.28 5.06 -2.01
C ASP A 102 -12.27 4.41 -1.06
N VAL A 103 -12.17 4.78 0.21
CA VAL A 103 -12.94 4.21 1.33
C VAL A 103 -14.43 4.47 1.12
N ASN A 104 -14.79 5.65 0.60
CA ASN A 104 -16.17 6.05 0.38
C ASN A 104 -16.82 5.22 -0.72
N LYS A 105 -16.11 5.00 -1.84
CA LYS A 105 -16.62 4.21 -2.96
C LYS A 105 -16.40 2.72 -2.80
N LYS A 106 -15.63 2.30 -1.78
CA LYS A 106 -15.14 0.92 -1.61
C LYS A 106 -14.48 0.40 -2.88
N LYS A 107 -13.65 1.24 -3.51
CA LYS A 107 -12.94 0.92 -4.75
C LYS A 107 -11.44 1.02 -4.55
N PHE A 108 -10.72 0.19 -5.29
CA PHE A 108 -9.27 0.19 -5.33
C PHE A 108 -8.81 0.62 -6.72
N TYR A 109 -7.78 1.45 -6.75
CA TYR A 109 -7.10 1.86 -7.96
C TYR A 109 -5.61 1.52 -7.83
N VAL A 110 -5.00 1.17 -8.96
CA VAL A 110 -3.56 0.97 -9.06
C VAL A 110 -3.03 2.03 -10.00
N LEU A 111 -2.17 2.91 -9.47
CA LEU A 111 -1.38 3.83 -10.27
C LEU A 111 -0.02 3.17 -10.52
N ASP A 112 0.15 2.64 -11.72
CA ASP A 112 1.42 2.09 -12.19
C ASP A 112 2.03 3.07 -13.19
N PRO A 113 3.17 3.73 -12.87
CA PRO A 113 3.78 4.72 -13.75
C PRO A 113 4.38 4.10 -15.01
N ILE A 114 4.64 2.79 -15.02
CA ILE A 114 4.99 2.09 -16.24
C ILE A 114 3.68 1.73 -16.92
N ASN A 115 3.39 2.42 -18.02
CA ASN A 115 2.20 2.21 -18.84
C ASN A 115 2.29 0.87 -19.59
N LYS A 116 2.22 -0.23 -18.85
CA LYS A 116 2.08 -1.58 -19.41
C LYS A 116 0.68 -1.70 -19.99
N LYS A 117 0.55 -2.40 -21.12
CA LYS A 117 -0.78 -2.73 -21.66
C LYS A 117 -1.53 -3.59 -20.63
N PRO A 118 -2.87 -3.49 -20.52
CA PRO A 118 -3.65 -4.29 -19.57
C PRO A 118 -3.39 -5.81 -19.65
N GLU A 119 -2.96 -6.29 -20.81
CA GLU A 119 -2.56 -7.68 -21.10
C GLU A 119 -1.25 -8.08 -20.41
N GLU A 120 -0.34 -7.13 -20.16
CA GLU A 120 0.99 -7.32 -19.56
C GLU A 120 1.00 -7.12 -18.04
N ILE A 121 -0.16 -6.74 -17.48
CA ILE A 121 -0.39 -6.69 -16.03
C ILE A 121 -0.62 -8.13 -15.57
N PRO A 122 0.23 -8.71 -14.69
CA PRO A 122 0.05 -10.06 -14.19
C PRO A 122 -1.35 -10.25 -13.62
N ASP A 123 -1.97 -11.42 -13.85
CA ASP A 123 -3.35 -11.67 -13.44
C ASP A 123 -3.54 -11.56 -11.91
N SER A 124 -2.48 -11.76 -11.13
CA SER A 124 -2.45 -11.49 -9.67
C SER A 124 -2.75 -10.03 -9.31
N LYS A 125 -2.43 -9.06 -10.19
CA LYS A 125 -2.82 -7.64 -10.03
C LYS A 125 -4.27 -7.38 -10.45
N LYS A 126 -4.90 -8.23 -11.27
CA LYS A 126 -6.31 -8.13 -11.70
C LYS A 126 -7.26 -8.79 -10.69
N GLU A 127 -6.85 -9.89 -10.06
CA GLU A 127 -7.66 -10.60 -9.05
C GLU A 127 -7.94 -9.75 -7.80
N ILE A 128 -7.00 -8.87 -7.40
CA ILE A 128 -7.18 -7.97 -6.24
C ILE A 128 -8.34 -7.00 -6.46
N THR A 129 -8.67 -6.65 -7.71
CA THR A 129 -9.81 -5.78 -8.04
C THR A 129 -11.17 -6.46 -7.82
N ASN A 130 -11.22 -7.80 -7.75
CA ASN A 130 -12.46 -8.59 -7.67
C ASN A 130 -12.70 -9.28 -6.31
N LEU A 131 -11.85 -9.06 -5.31
CA LEU A 131 -11.83 -9.84 -4.05
C LEU A 131 -12.30 -9.08 -2.78
N LEU A 132 -12.92 -7.91 -2.91
CA LEU A 132 -13.58 -7.17 -1.81
C LEU A 132 -14.94 -6.62 -2.24
#